data_AF-A0AA46C4Q2-F1
#
_entry.id   AF-A0AA46C4Q2-F1
#
_cell.length_a   1.000
_cell.length_b   1.000
_cell.length_c   1.000
_cell.angle_alpha   90.00
_cell.angle_beta   90.00
_cell.angle_gamma   90.00
#
_symmetry.space_group_name_H-M   'P 1'
#
loop_
_entity.id
_entity.type
_entity.pdbx_description
1 polymer ?
#
loop_
_entity_poly.entity_id
_entity_poly.type
_entity_poly.pdbx_seq_one_letter_code
_entity_poly.pdbx_strand_id
1 'polypeptide(L)'
;MASNIDRYKRDFERLLRDAVLIQQSFSHLCYGKEYEAAVLISRENDKQAVKKYMDALPDFKKAYQSWYSESLVLIKQLLPDRLNDFIRLYEKPKGRRDIGFENYRIEDALQGLRITRYGDEVIADRRSAITHLEQQVAILNSIKGRFDSSLYDIRQLVQADLLDSELDAAKELLKHKFMRAAGAIAGVLLEKHLHEVCIAHNIKLTKKNPTIADLNDALKNSAVIETPQWRFHQHLGDIRNLCDHNKKVEPTADQVNDLIEGVAKVTKTVF
;
A
#
# COMPACT_ATOMS: atom_id res chain seq x y z
N MET A 1 2.06 17.74 12.24
CA MET A 1 2.81 16.56 11.76
C MET A 1 2.20 16.15 10.43
N ALA A 2 2.99 15.87 9.40
CA ALA A 2 2.45 15.41 8.11
C ALA A 2 1.67 14.10 8.32
N SER A 3 0.45 14.03 7.81
CA SER A 3 -0.39 12.84 7.88
C SER A 3 0.27 11.69 7.11
N ASN A 4 -0.14 10.43 7.35
CA ASN A 4 0.40 9.29 6.60
C ASN A 4 0.17 9.43 5.09
N ILE A 5 -0.95 10.04 4.68
CA ILE A 5 -1.25 10.30 3.27
C ILE A 5 -0.29 11.31 2.64
N ASP A 6 0.14 12.34 3.38
CA ASP A 6 1.14 13.31 2.90
C ASP A 6 2.54 12.70 2.72
N ARG A 7 2.86 11.65 3.50
CA ARG A 7 4.11 10.89 3.32
C ARG A 7 4.03 10.06 2.04
N TYR A 8 2.96 9.29 1.87
CA TYR A 8 2.74 8.48 0.67
C TYR A 8 2.69 9.32 -0.61
N LYS A 9 2.08 10.51 -0.57
CA LYS A 9 2.05 11.42 -1.72
C LYS A 9 3.45 11.90 -2.11
N ARG A 10 4.29 12.27 -1.12
CA ARG A 10 5.68 12.67 -1.38
C ARG A 10 6.53 11.54 -1.93
N ASP A 11 6.38 10.33 -1.39
CA ASP A 11 7.07 9.14 -1.90
C ASP A 11 6.61 8.79 -3.32
N PHE A 12 5.31 8.86 -3.59
CA PHE A 12 4.75 8.69 -4.93
C PHE A 12 5.34 9.69 -5.94
N GLU A 13 5.35 10.98 -5.60
CA GLU A 13 5.92 12.02 -6.46
C GLU A 13 7.43 11.84 -6.69
N ARG A 14 8.16 11.37 -5.67
CA ARG A 14 9.57 11.00 -5.82
C ARG A 14 9.72 9.85 -6.83
N LEU A 15 8.98 8.76 -6.63
CA LEU A 15 9.07 7.58 -7.50
C LEU A 15 8.68 7.88 -8.95
N LEU A 16 7.78 8.84 -9.20
CA LEU A 16 7.49 9.31 -10.56
C LEU A 16 8.65 10.09 -11.18
N ARG A 17 9.36 10.92 -10.42
CA ARG A 17 10.57 11.59 -10.92
C ARG A 17 11.68 10.57 -11.20
N ASP A 18 11.86 9.60 -10.32
CA ASP A 18 12.87 8.54 -10.49
C ASP A 18 12.54 7.65 -11.70
N ALA A 19 11.25 7.38 -11.94
CA ALA A 19 10.79 6.64 -13.11
C ALA A 19 11.25 7.26 -14.44
N VAL A 20 11.25 8.61 -14.53
CA VAL A 20 11.75 9.32 -15.71
C VAL A 20 13.24 9.03 -15.94
N LEU A 21 14.05 9.08 -14.88
CA LEU A 21 15.49 8.77 -14.96
C LEU A 21 15.73 7.29 -15.31
N ILE A 22 14.87 6.39 -14.84
CA ILE A 22 14.94 4.97 -15.14
C ILE A 22 14.58 4.70 -16.61
N GLN A 23 13.53 5.33 -17.13
CA GLN A 23 13.17 5.21 -18.55
C GLN A 23 14.27 5.76 -19.46
N GLN A 24 14.90 6.87 -19.07
CA GLN A 24 16.01 7.48 -19.81
C GLN A 24 17.27 6.61 -19.78
N SER A 25 17.68 6.14 -18.59
CA SER A 25 18.82 5.22 -18.47
C SER A 25 18.58 3.89 -19.17
N PHE A 26 17.34 3.38 -19.18
CA PHE A 26 17.00 2.17 -19.92
C PHE A 26 17.06 2.38 -21.44
N SER A 27 16.58 3.53 -21.91
CA SER A 27 16.65 3.91 -23.32
C SER A 27 18.11 4.03 -23.77
N HIS A 28 18.97 4.66 -22.96
CA HIS A 28 20.41 4.69 -23.23
C HIS A 28 21.02 3.29 -23.28
N LEU A 29 20.67 2.40 -22.35
CA LEU A 29 21.12 1.01 -22.35
C LEU A 29 20.66 0.21 -23.60
N CYS A 30 19.50 0.54 -24.17
CA CYS A 30 18.92 -0.17 -25.32
C CYS A 30 19.41 0.35 -26.68
N TYR A 31 19.68 1.65 -26.79
CA TYR A 31 19.95 2.33 -28.05
C TYR A 31 21.37 2.91 -28.15
N GLY A 32 22.09 3.05 -27.03
CA GLY A 32 23.48 3.51 -27.00
C GLY A 32 23.70 4.79 -27.80
N LYS A 33 24.51 4.71 -28.85
CA LYS A 33 24.84 5.85 -29.72
C LYS A 33 23.62 6.50 -30.39
N GLU A 34 22.59 5.72 -30.72
CA GLU A 34 21.36 6.24 -31.32
C GLU A 34 20.64 7.18 -30.34
N TYR A 35 20.61 6.81 -29.06
CA TYR A 35 20.08 7.64 -27.98
C TYR A 35 20.93 8.90 -27.78
N GLU A 36 22.25 8.78 -27.74
CA GLU A 36 23.16 9.92 -27.59
C GLU A 36 23.00 10.94 -28.72
N ALA A 37 22.83 10.47 -29.96
CA ALA A 37 22.57 11.32 -31.11
C ALA A 37 21.21 12.05 -31.00
N ALA A 38 20.16 11.35 -30.57
CA ALA A 38 18.85 11.97 -30.33
C ALA A 38 18.91 13.04 -29.22
N VAL A 39 19.64 12.77 -28.13
CA VAL A 39 19.82 13.75 -27.06
C VAL A 39 20.61 14.96 -27.54
N LEU A 40 21.66 14.78 -28.35
CA LEU A 40 22.42 15.88 -28.95
C LEU A 40 21.54 16.82 -29.79
N ILE A 41 20.63 16.26 -30.61
CA ILE A 41 19.68 17.05 -31.40
C ILE A 41 18.73 17.84 -30.49
N SER A 42 18.16 17.19 -29.47
CA SER A 42 17.24 17.86 -28.51
C SER A 42 17.91 18.95 -27.66
N ARG A 43 19.25 19.00 -27.63
CA ARG A 43 20.06 19.97 -26.90
C ARG A 43 20.79 20.94 -27.83
N GLU A 44 20.25 21.17 -29.03
CA GLU A 44 20.77 22.14 -29.99
C GLU A 44 22.25 21.92 -30.36
N ASN A 45 22.69 20.65 -30.37
CA ASN A 45 24.08 20.24 -30.60
C ASN A 45 25.10 20.70 -29.54
N ASP A 46 24.65 21.09 -28.33
CA ASP A 46 25.53 21.40 -27.20
C ASP A 46 26.14 20.12 -26.60
N LYS A 47 27.38 19.82 -27.00
CA LYS A 47 28.13 18.65 -26.52
C LYS A 47 28.41 18.68 -25.02
N GLN A 48 28.53 19.86 -24.40
CA GLN A 48 28.83 19.98 -22.98
C GLN A 48 27.58 19.70 -22.14
N ALA A 49 26.42 20.18 -22.60
CA ALA A 49 25.13 19.85 -22.01
C ALA A 49 24.81 18.34 -22.13
N VAL A 50 25.09 17.73 -23.29
CA VAL A 50 24.91 16.28 -23.48
C VAL A 50 25.79 15.47 -22.53
N LYS A 51 27.08 15.82 -22.42
CA LYS A 51 27.98 15.13 -21.49
C LYS A 51 27.47 15.20 -20.05
N LYS A 52 27.10 16.40 -19.60
CA LYS A 52 26.53 16.59 -18.25
C LYS A 52 25.25 15.79 -18.03
N TYR A 53 24.40 15.68 -19.07
CA TYR A 53 23.19 14.88 -19.01
C TYR A 53 23.48 13.39 -18.90
N MET A 54 24.41 12.86 -19.71
CA MET A 54 24.80 11.44 -19.65
C MET A 54 25.47 11.07 -18.34
N ASP A 55 26.36 11.93 -17.82
CA ASP A 55 27.02 11.73 -16.53
C ASP A 55 26.03 11.74 -15.35
N ALA A 56 24.85 12.35 -15.53
CA ALA A 56 23.79 12.38 -14.52
C ALA A 56 22.83 11.17 -14.60
N LEU A 57 22.86 10.38 -15.68
CA LEU A 57 22.01 9.20 -15.78
C LEU A 57 22.50 8.11 -14.83
N PRO A 58 21.58 7.52 -14.03
CA PRO A 58 21.97 6.43 -13.16
C PRO A 58 22.23 5.15 -13.96
N ASP A 59 22.98 4.22 -13.37
CA ASP A 59 23.04 2.85 -13.88
C ASP A 59 21.65 2.21 -13.80
N PHE A 60 21.08 1.89 -14.95
CA PHE A 60 19.71 1.35 -15.05
C PHE A 60 19.53 0.11 -14.17
N LYS A 61 20.47 -0.84 -14.19
CA LYS A 61 20.29 -2.12 -13.49
C LYS A 61 20.18 -1.93 -11.98
N LYS A 62 20.99 -1.04 -11.40
CA LYS A 62 20.93 -0.71 -9.98
C LYS A 62 19.72 0.15 -9.64
N ALA A 63 19.51 1.24 -10.37
CA ALA A 63 18.43 2.19 -10.08
C ALA A 63 17.05 1.55 -10.22
N TYR A 64 16.86 0.69 -11.23
CA TYR A 64 15.62 -0.04 -11.43
C TYR A 64 15.27 -0.93 -10.23
N GLN A 65 16.24 -1.63 -9.62
CA GLN A 65 15.97 -2.53 -8.50
C GLN A 65 15.46 -1.78 -7.26
N SER A 66 16.08 -0.65 -6.93
CA SER A 66 15.63 0.20 -5.83
C SER A 66 14.23 0.75 -6.09
N TRP A 67 14.01 1.33 -7.28
CA TRP A 67 12.72 1.90 -7.65
C TRP A 67 11.60 0.86 -7.74
N TYR A 68 11.88 -0.31 -8.30
CA TYR A 68 10.91 -1.40 -8.40
C TYR A 68 10.48 -1.85 -7.02
N SER A 69 11.43 -2.03 -6.09
CA SER A 69 11.14 -2.48 -4.72
C SER A 69 10.24 -1.49 -3.97
N GLU A 70 10.55 -0.21 -4.03
CA GLU A 70 9.75 0.83 -3.39
C GLU A 70 8.38 1.01 -4.05
N SER A 71 8.34 0.99 -5.39
CA SER A 71 7.10 1.06 -6.16
C SER A 71 6.18 -0.13 -5.87
N LEU A 72 6.74 -1.33 -5.72
CA LEU A 72 5.99 -2.54 -5.38
C LEU A 72 5.28 -2.42 -4.03
N VAL A 73 5.97 -1.88 -3.02
CA VAL A 73 5.39 -1.63 -1.69
C VAL A 73 4.27 -0.59 -1.80
N LEU A 74 4.51 0.52 -2.51
CA LEU A 74 3.51 1.56 -2.68
C LEU A 74 2.25 1.06 -3.43
N ILE A 75 2.44 0.30 -4.51
CA ILE A 75 1.34 -0.31 -5.28
C ILE A 75 0.58 -1.33 -4.42
N LYS A 76 1.28 -2.14 -3.63
CA LYS A 76 0.63 -3.08 -2.71
C LYS A 76 -0.29 -2.38 -1.72
N GLN A 77 0.12 -1.21 -1.22
CA GLN A 77 -0.66 -0.44 -0.24
C GLN A 77 -1.82 0.33 -0.89
N LEU A 78 -1.57 1.00 -2.03
CA LEU A 78 -2.51 1.97 -2.60
C LEU A 78 -3.30 1.43 -3.79
N LEU A 79 -2.83 0.36 -4.44
CA LEU A 79 -3.45 -0.20 -5.64
C LEU A 79 -3.30 -1.75 -5.71
N PRO A 80 -3.73 -2.48 -4.66
CA PRO A 80 -3.50 -3.93 -4.56
C PRO A 80 -4.08 -4.73 -5.73
N ASP A 81 -5.20 -4.29 -6.31
CA ASP A 81 -5.84 -4.95 -7.45
C ASP A 81 -4.95 -4.98 -8.72
N ARG A 82 -4.00 -4.05 -8.83
CA ARG A 82 -3.05 -3.97 -9.96
C ARG A 82 -1.66 -4.51 -9.60
N LEU A 83 -1.45 -5.01 -8.38
CA LEU A 83 -0.16 -5.50 -7.92
C LEU A 83 0.37 -6.63 -8.80
N ASN A 84 -0.49 -7.61 -9.13
CA ASN A 84 -0.11 -8.74 -9.97
C ASN A 84 0.23 -8.32 -11.40
N ASP A 85 -0.45 -7.30 -11.95
CA ASP A 85 -0.13 -6.76 -13.27
C ASP A 85 1.27 -6.14 -13.26
N PHE A 86 1.59 -5.35 -12.23
CA PHE A 86 2.91 -4.74 -12.07
C PHE A 86 4.04 -5.77 -11.98
N ILE A 87 3.82 -6.86 -11.21
CA ILE A 87 4.79 -7.95 -11.06
C ILE A 87 5.00 -8.70 -12.38
N ARG A 88 3.93 -9.02 -13.11
CA ARG A 88 3.99 -9.79 -14.37
C ARG A 88 4.75 -9.09 -15.51
N LEU A 89 4.91 -7.76 -15.43
CA LEU A 89 5.72 -6.99 -16.38
C LEU A 89 7.22 -7.16 -16.13
N TYR A 90 7.61 -7.46 -14.88
CA TYR A 90 8.98 -7.74 -14.48
C TYR A 90 9.32 -9.22 -14.66
N GLU A 91 8.52 -10.12 -14.09
CA GLU A 91 8.87 -11.53 -13.92
C GLU A 91 8.76 -12.34 -15.21
N LYS A 92 9.74 -13.23 -15.41
CA LYS A 92 9.72 -14.22 -16.49
C LYS A 92 8.55 -15.21 -16.33
N PRO A 93 7.78 -15.46 -17.40
CA PRO A 93 6.82 -16.55 -17.41
C PRO A 93 7.49 -17.91 -17.16
N LYS A 94 6.83 -18.78 -16.39
CA LYS A 94 7.30 -20.16 -16.15
C LYS A 94 6.96 -21.05 -17.36
N GLY A 95 7.85 -21.99 -17.69
CA GLY A 95 7.58 -22.99 -18.74
C GLY A 95 7.65 -22.49 -20.18
N ARG A 96 8.40 -21.41 -20.45
CA ARG A 96 8.62 -20.89 -21.81
C ARG A 96 9.38 -21.91 -22.66
N ARG A 97 8.83 -22.27 -23.83
CA ARG A 97 9.48 -23.17 -24.80
C ARG A 97 10.40 -22.42 -25.76
N ASP A 98 10.00 -21.20 -26.09
CA ASP A 98 10.71 -20.24 -26.94
C ASP A 98 10.60 -18.84 -26.32
N ILE A 99 11.48 -17.93 -26.74
CA ILE A 99 11.48 -16.54 -26.27
C ILE A 99 11.36 -15.61 -27.48
N GLY A 100 10.40 -14.70 -27.41
CA GLY A 100 10.15 -13.69 -28.42
C GLY A 100 9.54 -12.43 -27.80
N PHE A 101 9.16 -11.48 -28.64
CA PHE A 101 8.64 -10.18 -28.19
C PHE A 101 7.50 -10.29 -27.16
N GLU A 102 6.55 -11.22 -27.36
CA GLU A 102 5.37 -11.35 -26.50
C GLU A 102 5.67 -11.80 -25.07
N ASN A 103 6.70 -12.61 -24.88
CA ASN A 103 7.02 -13.26 -23.60
C ASN A 103 8.36 -12.81 -22.98
N TYR A 104 9.04 -11.88 -23.63
CA TYR A 104 10.20 -11.17 -23.10
C TYR A 104 9.74 -10.20 -22.00
N ARG A 105 10.52 -10.07 -20.92
CA ARG A 105 10.18 -9.23 -19.75
C ARG A 105 11.38 -8.43 -19.26
N ILE A 106 11.16 -7.51 -18.32
CA ILE A 106 12.21 -6.62 -17.80
C ILE A 106 13.34 -7.43 -17.14
N GLU A 107 13.02 -8.53 -16.46
CA GLU A 107 14.03 -9.43 -15.89
C GLU A 107 14.97 -10.03 -16.96
N ASP A 108 14.45 -10.36 -18.16
CA ASP A 108 15.29 -10.79 -19.29
C ASP A 108 16.23 -9.67 -19.76
N ALA A 109 15.73 -8.42 -19.82
CA ALA A 109 16.53 -7.25 -20.19
C ALA A 109 17.68 -6.97 -19.22
N LEU A 110 17.41 -7.08 -17.91
CA LEU A 110 18.40 -6.91 -16.84
C LEU A 110 19.52 -7.93 -16.92
N GLN A 111 19.17 -9.18 -17.25
CA GLN A 111 20.12 -10.26 -17.51
C GLN A 111 20.85 -10.09 -18.85
N GLY A 112 20.34 -9.22 -19.73
CA GLY A 112 20.94 -8.94 -21.03
C GLY A 112 20.68 -10.02 -22.08
N LEU A 113 19.58 -10.76 -21.94
CA LEU A 113 19.20 -11.80 -22.88
C LEU A 113 18.94 -11.20 -24.27
N ARG A 114 19.55 -11.80 -25.29
CA ARG A 114 19.33 -11.48 -26.70
C ARG A 114 19.07 -12.77 -27.45
N ILE A 115 17.99 -12.80 -28.23
CA ILE A 115 17.58 -13.95 -29.04
C ILE A 115 17.72 -13.56 -30.51
N THR A 116 18.46 -14.36 -31.27
CA THR A 116 18.60 -14.20 -32.72
C THR A 116 18.12 -15.44 -33.47
N ARG A 117 17.63 -15.24 -34.69
CA ARG A 117 17.32 -16.29 -35.67
C ARG A 117 18.34 -16.23 -36.80
N TYR A 118 18.80 -17.39 -37.25
CA TYR A 118 19.74 -17.50 -38.38
C TYR A 118 20.98 -16.58 -38.27
N GLY A 119 21.48 -16.37 -37.05
CA GLY A 119 22.67 -15.56 -36.78
C GLY A 119 22.38 -14.07 -36.57
N ASP A 120 21.63 -13.44 -37.48
CA ASP A 120 21.58 -11.97 -37.57
C ASP A 120 20.21 -11.35 -37.24
N GLU A 121 19.11 -12.09 -37.41
CA GLU A 121 17.77 -11.54 -37.18
C GLU A 121 17.46 -11.49 -35.68
N VAL A 122 17.37 -10.29 -35.10
CA VAL A 122 17.02 -10.13 -33.68
C VAL A 122 15.53 -10.38 -33.48
N ILE A 123 15.19 -11.45 -32.76
CA ILE A 123 13.80 -11.78 -32.40
C ILE A 123 13.37 -10.99 -31.16
N ALA A 124 14.24 -10.93 -30.15
CA ALA A 124 13.98 -10.20 -28.91
C ALA A 124 15.29 -9.78 -28.24
N ASP A 125 15.31 -8.57 -27.69
CA ASP A 125 16.41 -8.02 -26.92
C ASP A 125 15.89 -7.05 -25.86
N ARG A 126 16.77 -6.26 -25.24
CA ARG A 126 16.38 -5.30 -24.20
C ARG A 126 15.29 -4.32 -24.66
N ARG A 127 15.25 -3.96 -25.95
CA ARG A 127 14.23 -3.05 -26.50
C ARG A 127 12.83 -3.64 -26.37
N SER A 128 12.72 -4.97 -26.39
CA SER A 128 11.45 -5.69 -26.20
C SER A 128 10.84 -5.49 -24.81
N ALA A 129 11.59 -5.00 -23.82
CA ALA A 129 11.08 -4.72 -22.47
C ALA A 129 10.71 -3.25 -22.22
N ILE A 130 10.89 -2.35 -23.20
CA ILE A 130 10.57 -0.91 -23.04
C ILE A 130 9.10 -0.73 -22.72
N THR A 131 8.22 -1.39 -23.47
CA THR A 131 6.77 -1.30 -23.27
C THR A 131 6.36 -1.82 -21.89
N HIS A 132 7.03 -2.85 -21.36
CA HIS A 132 6.76 -3.34 -20.01
C HIS A 132 7.12 -2.33 -18.94
N LEU A 133 8.26 -1.64 -19.08
CA LEU A 133 8.66 -0.57 -18.16
C LEU A 133 7.67 0.61 -18.25
N GLU A 134 7.27 1.01 -19.44
CA GLU A 134 6.27 2.06 -19.65
C GLU A 134 4.94 1.70 -18.97
N GLN A 135 4.50 0.44 -19.07
CA GLN A 135 3.29 -0.02 -18.39
C GLN A 135 3.46 -0.04 -16.86
N GLN A 136 4.63 -0.41 -16.33
CA GLN A 136 4.90 -0.30 -14.89
C GLN A 136 4.78 1.16 -14.41
N VAL A 137 5.35 2.10 -15.17
CA VAL A 137 5.24 3.53 -14.85
C VAL A 137 3.81 4.03 -14.98
N ALA A 138 3.05 3.57 -15.98
CA ALA A 138 1.63 3.92 -16.14
C ALA A 138 0.77 3.40 -14.98
N ILE A 139 1.02 2.18 -14.51
CA ILE A 139 0.36 1.63 -13.31
C ILE A 139 0.71 2.48 -12.08
N LEU A 140 1.99 2.79 -11.87
CA LEU A 140 2.41 3.67 -10.79
C LEU A 140 1.68 5.02 -10.86
N ASN A 141 1.69 5.68 -12.02
CA ASN A 141 1.03 6.98 -12.22
C ASN A 141 -0.48 6.93 -11.98
N SER A 142 -1.15 5.78 -12.20
CA SER A 142 -2.57 5.63 -11.92
C SER A 142 -2.93 5.77 -10.43
N ILE A 143 -1.96 5.62 -9.53
CA ILE A 143 -2.12 5.93 -8.10
C ILE A 143 -2.50 7.40 -7.88
N LYS A 144 -2.16 8.32 -8.78
CA LYS A 144 -2.58 9.73 -8.67
C LYS A 144 -4.09 9.86 -8.46
N GLY A 145 -4.88 9.04 -9.17
CA GLY A 145 -6.33 9.01 -9.00
C GLY A 145 -6.75 8.66 -7.57
N ARG A 146 -5.99 7.83 -6.84
CA ARG A 146 -6.25 7.46 -5.44
C ARG A 146 -6.16 8.66 -4.49
N PHE A 147 -5.33 9.66 -4.81
CA PHE A 147 -5.20 10.87 -3.99
C PHE A 147 -6.21 11.97 -4.33
N ASP A 148 -6.73 11.95 -5.56
CA ASP A 148 -7.56 13.04 -6.10
C ASP A 148 -9.05 12.65 -6.24
N SER A 149 -9.41 11.36 -6.20
CA SER A 149 -10.77 10.88 -6.47
C SER A 149 -11.48 10.37 -5.23
N SER A 150 -12.68 10.92 -5.00
CA SER A 150 -13.64 10.46 -3.99
C SER A 150 -14.09 9.01 -4.16
N LEU A 151 -13.93 8.40 -5.34
CA LEU A 151 -14.26 7.00 -5.60
C LEU A 151 -13.31 6.02 -4.92
N TYR A 152 -12.06 6.43 -4.71
CA TYR A 152 -11.03 5.60 -4.09
C TYR A 152 -10.97 5.73 -2.56
N ASP A 153 -11.56 6.80 -2.03
CA ASP A 153 -11.65 7.14 -0.60
C ASP A 153 -12.82 6.46 0.13
N ILE A 154 -13.68 5.71 -0.57
CA ILE A 154 -14.89 5.11 0.02
C ILE A 154 -14.61 4.05 1.08
N ARG A 155 -13.38 3.55 1.25
CA ARG A 155 -13.12 2.50 2.27
C ARG A 155 -12.47 2.98 3.55
N GLN A 156 -11.53 3.92 3.53
CA GLN A 156 -10.88 4.38 4.76
C GLN A 156 -11.52 5.65 5.33
N LEU A 157 -11.91 6.62 4.49
CA LEU A 157 -12.64 7.80 4.95
C LEU A 157 -14.08 7.45 5.36
N VAL A 158 -14.82 6.67 4.57
CA VAL A 158 -16.16 6.21 5.00
C VAL A 158 -16.06 5.34 6.23
N GLN A 159 -14.98 4.58 6.42
CA GLN A 159 -14.79 3.81 7.65
C GLN A 159 -14.52 4.71 8.84
N ALA A 160 -13.64 5.70 8.72
CA ALA A 160 -13.40 6.68 9.78
C ALA A 160 -14.66 7.52 10.06
N ASP A 161 -15.32 8.04 9.03
CA ASP A 161 -16.56 8.81 9.12
C ASP A 161 -17.74 7.97 9.65
N LEU A 162 -17.84 6.69 9.26
CA LEU A 162 -18.83 5.77 9.81
C LEU A 162 -18.52 5.49 11.27
N LEU A 163 -17.26 5.17 11.63
CA LEU A 163 -16.86 4.94 13.02
C LEU A 163 -17.09 6.19 13.88
N ASP A 164 -16.79 7.38 13.38
CA ASP A 164 -17.05 8.65 14.06
C ASP A 164 -18.57 8.89 14.20
N SER A 165 -19.37 8.60 13.17
CA SER A 165 -20.84 8.69 13.24
C SER A 165 -21.46 7.69 14.21
N GLU A 166 -20.92 6.47 14.31
CA GLU A 166 -21.36 5.42 15.24
C GLU A 166 -20.91 5.74 16.67
N LEU A 167 -19.71 6.32 16.87
CA LEU A 167 -19.28 6.84 18.17
C LEU A 167 -20.13 8.03 18.62
N ASP A 168 -20.49 8.93 17.71
CA ASP A 168 -21.37 10.06 18.02
C ASP A 168 -22.79 9.58 18.35
N ALA A 169 -23.29 8.54 17.69
CA ALA A 169 -24.53 7.86 18.10
C ALA A 169 -24.44 7.25 19.50
N ALA A 170 -23.30 6.62 19.84
CA ALA A 170 -23.07 6.09 21.19
C ALA A 170 -23.04 7.21 22.25
N LYS A 171 -22.40 8.35 21.96
CA LYS A 171 -22.40 9.53 22.83
C LYS A 171 -23.81 10.09 23.02
N GLU A 172 -24.61 10.17 21.95
CA GLU A 172 -25.97 10.69 22.02
C GLU A 172 -26.87 9.78 22.87
N LEU A 173 -26.76 8.46 22.70
CA LEU A 173 -27.45 7.48 23.54
C LEU A 173 -27.06 7.64 25.01
N LEU A 174 -25.77 7.84 25.31
CA LEU A 174 -25.28 8.06 26.67
C LEU A 174 -25.86 9.34 27.29
N LYS A 175 -25.92 10.45 26.54
CA LYS A 175 -26.57 11.70 26.99
C LYS A 175 -28.02 11.47 27.40
N HIS A 176 -28.72 10.60 26.67
CA HIS A 176 -30.10 10.20 26.97
C HIS A 176 -30.23 9.05 27.98
N LYS A 177 -29.13 8.68 28.67
CA LYS A 177 -29.07 7.62 29.70
C LYS A 177 -29.32 6.20 29.18
N PHE A 178 -29.23 5.96 27.87
CA PHE A 178 -29.31 4.62 27.27
C PHE A 178 -27.94 3.91 27.34
N MET A 179 -27.47 3.66 28.57
CA MET A 179 -26.11 3.17 28.87
C MET A 179 -25.76 1.85 28.16
N ARG A 180 -26.65 0.85 28.23
CA ARG A 180 -26.44 -0.46 27.59
C ARG A 180 -26.32 -0.33 26.07
N ALA A 181 -27.20 0.43 25.43
CA ALA A 181 -27.19 0.63 23.98
C ALA A 181 -25.94 1.40 23.53
N ALA A 182 -25.55 2.45 24.27
CA ALA A 182 -24.32 3.19 24.01
C ALA A 182 -23.08 2.29 24.09
N GLY A 183 -22.98 1.46 25.14
CA GLY A 183 -21.87 0.52 25.29
C GLY A 183 -21.87 -0.62 24.27
N ALA A 184 -23.04 -1.09 23.84
CA ALA A 184 -23.15 -2.07 22.77
C ALA A 184 -22.58 -1.54 21.45
N ILE A 185 -22.95 -0.32 21.05
CA ILE A 185 -22.43 0.33 19.84
C ILE A 185 -20.90 0.49 19.95
N ALA A 186 -20.41 1.11 21.02
CA ALA A 186 -18.96 1.30 21.21
C ALA A 186 -18.19 -0.04 21.19
N GLY A 187 -18.77 -1.09 21.78
CA GLY A 187 -18.24 -2.44 21.77
C GLY A 187 -18.08 -3.04 20.38
N VAL A 188 -19.10 -2.92 19.53
CA VAL A 188 -19.07 -3.40 18.14
C VAL A 188 -17.98 -2.67 17.34
N LEU A 189 -17.81 -1.36 17.56
CA LEU A 189 -16.76 -0.57 16.89
C LEU A 189 -15.37 -1.04 17.28
N LEU A 190 -15.14 -1.34 18.56
CA LEU A 190 -13.89 -1.90 19.05
C LEU A 190 -13.59 -3.25 18.39
N GLU A 191 -14.56 -4.16 18.37
CA GLU A 191 -14.42 -5.48 17.76
C GLU A 191 -14.06 -5.38 16.26
N LYS A 192 -14.81 -4.54 15.52
CA LYS A 192 -14.57 -4.31 14.09
C LYS A 192 -13.18 -3.76 13.83
N HIS A 193 -12.75 -2.76 14.60
CA HIS A 193 -11.43 -2.17 14.46
C HIS A 193 -10.30 -3.17 14.77
N LEU A 194 -10.37 -3.91 15.88
CA LEU A 194 -9.34 -4.90 16.21
C LEU A 194 -9.26 -6.02 15.16
N HIS A 195 -10.40 -6.42 14.59
CA HIS A 195 -10.45 -7.39 13.51
C HIS A 195 -9.77 -6.87 12.24
N GLU A 196 -9.99 -5.61 11.88
CA GLU A 196 -9.33 -4.97 10.74
C GLU A 196 -7.82 -4.85 10.93
N VAL A 197 -7.37 -4.51 12.14
CA VAL A 197 -5.93 -4.50 12.47
C VAL A 197 -5.35 -5.91 12.31
N CYS A 198 -6.05 -6.96 12.74
CA CYS A 198 -5.61 -8.34 12.51
C CYS A 198 -5.43 -8.65 11.01
N ILE A 199 -6.39 -8.24 10.17
CA ILE A 199 -6.32 -8.43 8.72
C ILE A 199 -5.15 -7.65 8.12
N ALA A 200 -4.98 -6.38 8.49
CA ALA A 200 -3.92 -5.51 7.97
C ALA A 200 -2.52 -6.08 8.27
N HIS A 201 -2.36 -6.72 9.43
CA HIS A 201 -1.12 -7.39 9.85
C HIS A 201 -1.02 -8.86 9.39
N ASN A 202 -1.93 -9.32 8.53
CA ASN A 202 -1.97 -10.70 8.00
C ASN A 202 -2.03 -11.79 9.09
N ILE A 203 -2.67 -11.50 10.22
CA ILE A 203 -2.84 -12.45 11.32
C ILE A 203 -3.96 -13.43 10.98
N LYS A 204 -3.67 -14.74 11.05
CA LYS A 204 -4.66 -15.79 10.80
C LYS A 204 -5.55 -16.02 12.02
N LEU A 205 -6.82 -15.67 11.90
CA LEU A 205 -7.84 -15.95 12.91
C LEU A 205 -8.44 -17.35 12.68
N THR A 206 -8.45 -18.19 13.71
CA THR A 206 -8.93 -19.58 13.62
C THR A 206 -10.42 -19.72 13.96
N LYS A 207 -10.97 -18.79 14.75
CA LYS A 207 -12.40 -18.76 15.09
C LYS A 207 -13.20 -18.08 13.98
N LYS A 208 -14.36 -18.65 13.65
CA LYS A 208 -15.28 -18.08 12.65
C LYS A 208 -15.85 -16.72 13.08
N ASN A 209 -16.17 -16.58 14.37
CA ASN A 209 -16.68 -15.35 14.98
C ASN A 209 -15.78 -15.02 16.19
N PRO A 210 -14.64 -14.35 15.98
CA PRO A 210 -13.72 -13.99 17.06
C PRO A 210 -14.32 -12.87 17.92
N THR A 211 -14.13 -12.94 19.23
CA THR A 211 -14.53 -11.89 20.17
C THR A 211 -13.44 -10.83 20.32
N ILE A 212 -13.74 -9.69 20.97
CA ILE A 212 -12.74 -8.67 21.36
C ILE A 212 -11.52 -9.31 22.05
N ALA A 213 -11.72 -10.27 22.96
CA ALA A 213 -10.63 -10.95 23.66
C ALA A 213 -9.77 -11.77 22.70
N ASP A 214 -10.40 -12.54 21.80
CA ASP A 214 -9.70 -13.35 20.79
C ASP A 214 -8.82 -12.49 19.88
N LEU A 215 -9.37 -11.35 19.44
CA LEU A 215 -8.68 -10.38 18.58
C LEU A 215 -7.52 -9.73 19.32
N ASN A 216 -7.75 -9.27 20.55
CA ASN A 216 -6.74 -8.62 21.38
C ASN A 216 -5.56 -9.56 21.69
N ASP A 217 -5.85 -10.82 22.02
CA ASP A 217 -4.83 -11.84 22.25
C ASP A 217 -4.05 -12.15 20.97
N ALA A 218 -4.72 -12.25 19.82
CA ALA A 218 -4.05 -12.47 18.55
C ALA A 218 -3.07 -11.34 18.20
N LEU A 219 -3.47 -10.08 18.41
CA LEU A 219 -2.61 -8.91 18.23
C LEU A 219 -1.42 -8.92 19.18
N LYS A 220 -1.63 -9.28 20.45
CA LYS A 220 -0.57 -9.36 21.46
C LYS A 220 0.42 -10.48 21.15
N ASN A 221 -0.06 -11.65 20.79
CA ASN A 221 0.75 -12.82 20.46
C ASN A 221 1.59 -12.62 19.20
N SER A 222 1.09 -11.83 18.24
CA SER A 222 1.83 -11.41 17.05
C SER A 222 2.73 -10.17 17.27
N ALA A 223 2.86 -9.69 18.51
CA ALA A 223 3.64 -8.51 18.89
C ALA A 223 3.25 -7.20 18.15
N VAL A 224 2.00 -7.09 17.69
CA VAL A 224 1.47 -5.85 17.09
C VAL A 224 1.17 -4.81 18.19
N ILE A 225 0.75 -5.28 19.36
CA ILE A 225 0.45 -4.42 20.51
C ILE A 225 1.28 -4.81 21.74
N GLU A 226 1.62 -3.81 22.55
CA GLU A 226 2.35 -4.03 23.79
C GLU A 226 1.42 -4.40 24.96
N THR A 227 2.02 -4.86 26.07
CA THR A 227 1.25 -5.28 27.26
C THR A 227 0.33 -4.17 27.81
N PRO A 228 0.73 -2.89 27.84
CA PRO A 228 -0.17 -1.81 28.27
C PRO A 228 -1.40 -1.65 27.37
N GLN A 229 -1.23 -1.70 26.05
CA GLN A 229 -2.34 -1.61 25.09
C GLN A 229 -3.27 -2.81 25.20
N TRP A 230 -2.70 -4.02 25.30
CA TRP A 230 -3.47 -5.25 25.48
C TRP A 230 -4.34 -5.18 26.75
N ARG A 231 -3.79 -4.72 27.89
CA ARG A 231 -4.57 -4.52 29.13
C ARG A 231 -5.65 -3.45 28.98
N PHE A 232 -5.35 -2.39 28.24
CA PHE A 232 -6.32 -1.32 27.97
C PHE A 232 -7.51 -1.83 27.15
N HIS A 233 -7.26 -2.55 26.04
CA HIS A 233 -8.32 -3.15 25.24
C HIS A 233 -9.14 -4.17 26.04
N GLN A 234 -8.48 -4.96 26.90
CA GLN A 234 -9.15 -5.90 27.79
C GLN A 234 -10.13 -5.19 28.73
N HIS A 235 -9.71 -4.08 29.33
CA HIS A 235 -10.56 -3.26 30.19
C HIS A 235 -11.80 -2.72 29.45
N LEU A 236 -11.65 -2.25 28.21
CA LEU A 236 -12.78 -1.83 27.37
C LEU A 236 -13.73 -3.00 27.07
N GLY A 237 -13.19 -4.18 26.76
CA GLY A 237 -13.95 -5.40 26.56
C GLY A 237 -14.77 -5.80 27.80
N ASP A 238 -14.23 -5.61 28.99
CA ASP A 238 -14.93 -5.90 30.25
C ASP A 238 -16.12 -4.96 30.48
N ILE A 239 -15.97 -3.67 30.15
CA ILE A 239 -17.07 -2.69 30.22
C ILE A 239 -18.15 -3.03 29.19
N ARG A 240 -17.77 -3.34 27.95
CA ARG A 240 -18.70 -3.81 26.91
C ARG A 240 -19.51 -5.01 27.38
N ASN A 241 -18.84 -5.97 28.02
CA ASN A 241 -19.48 -7.17 28.55
C ASN A 241 -20.45 -6.85 29.70
N LEU A 242 -20.27 -5.75 30.43
CA LEU A 242 -21.21 -5.27 31.44
C LEU A 242 -22.49 -4.70 30.79
N CYS A 243 -22.37 -4.08 29.61
CA CYS A 243 -23.52 -3.54 28.87
C CYS A 243 -24.39 -4.64 28.22
N ASP A 244 -23.76 -5.65 27.62
CA ASP A 244 -24.46 -6.61 26.75
C ASP A 244 -24.92 -7.90 27.46
N HIS A 245 -24.37 -8.21 28.62
CA HIS A 245 -24.78 -9.38 29.40
C HIS A 245 -25.75 -9.01 30.52
N ASN A 246 -26.70 -9.90 30.80
CA ASN A 246 -27.65 -9.76 31.91
C ASN A 246 -26.96 -10.10 33.24
N LYS A 247 -26.12 -9.19 33.74
CA LYS A 247 -25.51 -9.26 35.08
C LYS A 247 -26.38 -8.48 36.07
N LYS A 248 -26.27 -8.80 37.37
CA LYS A 248 -26.97 -8.08 38.46
C LYS A 248 -26.54 -6.61 38.62
N VAL A 249 -25.43 -6.22 37.99
CA VAL A 249 -24.83 -4.89 38.08
C VAL A 249 -25.03 -4.19 36.74
N GLU A 250 -25.65 -3.01 36.79
CA GLU A 250 -25.78 -2.13 35.62
C GLU A 250 -24.48 -1.35 35.38
N PRO A 251 -24.14 -1.05 34.12
CA PRO A 251 -23.01 -0.16 33.82
C PRO A 251 -23.31 1.26 34.30
N THR A 252 -22.29 1.94 34.84
CA THR A 252 -22.41 3.36 35.19
C THR A 252 -22.17 4.26 33.97
N ALA A 253 -22.67 5.49 34.01
CA ALA A 253 -22.44 6.46 32.93
C ALA A 253 -20.95 6.73 32.69
N ASP A 254 -20.16 6.82 33.77
CA ASP A 254 -18.71 7.03 33.68
C ASP A 254 -18.01 5.85 33.01
N GLN A 255 -18.38 4.61 33.36
CA GLN A 255 -17.84 3.41 32.70
C GLN A 255 -18.14 3.40 31.20
N VAL A 256 -19.37 3.72 30.80
CA VAL A 256 -19.74 3.77 29.39
C VAL A 256 -19.03 4.92 28.67
N ASN A 257 -18.83 6.06 29.34
CA ASN A 257 -18.03 7.15 28.80
C ASN A 257 -16.57 6.75 28.59
N ASP A 258 -15.97 6.07 29.58
CA ASP A 258 -14.61 5.52 29.49
C ASP A 258 -14.49 4.52 28.33
N LEU A 259 -15.53 3.70 28.10
CA LEU A 259 -15.60 2.83 26.94
C LEU A 259 -15.61 3.63 25.63
N ILE A 260 -16.51 4.60 25.48
CA ILE A 260 -16.63 5.41 24.25
C ILE A 260 -15.33 6.16 23.94
N GLU A 261 -14.78 6.88 24.92
CA GLU A 261 -13.54 7.64 24.76
C GLU A 261 -12.34 6.71 24.55
N GLY A 262 -12.33 5.56 25.23
CA GLY A 262 -11.33 4.52 25.04
C GLY A 262 -11.35 3.95 23.63
N VAL A 263 -12.52 3.63 23.09
CA VAL A 263 -12.66 3.15 21.71
C VAL A 263 -12.25 4.23 20.73
N ALA A 264 -12.65 5.48 20.93
CA ALA A 264 -12.21 6.61 20.10
C ALA A 264 -10.69 6.77 20.09
N LYS A 265 -10.02 6.49 21.21
CA LYS A 265 -8.55 6.48 21.31
C LYS A 265 -7.94 5.31 20.54
N VAL A 266 -8.49 4.11 20.71
CA VAL A 266 -8.00 2.90 20.01
C VAL A 266 -8.14 3.06 18.51
N THR A 267 -9.31 3.47 18.01
CA THR A 267 -9.58 3.61 16.57
C THR A 267 -8.72 4.67 15.88
N LYS A 268 -8.26 5.68 16.62
CA LYS A 268 -7.32 6.71 16.13
C LYS A 268 -5.86 6.28 16.19
N THR A 269 -5.55 5.17 16.85
CA THR A 269 -4.19 4.65 16.92
C THR A 269 -3.91 3.86 15.64
N VAL A 270 -2.97 4.34 14.83
CA VAL A 270 -2.56 3.64 13.60
C VAL A 270 -1.64 2.48 13.99
N PHE A 271 -2.10 1.24 13.81
CA PHE A 271 -1.34 0.02 14.02
C PHE A 271 -0.79 -0.52 12.69
#